data_AF-A0A2X2CC35-F1
#
_entry.id   AF-A0A2X2CC35-F1
#
_cell.length_a   1.000
_cell.length_b   1.000
_cell.length_c   1.000
_cell.angle_alpha   90.00
_cell.angle_beta   90.00
_cell.angle_gamma   90.00
#
_symmetry.space_group_name_H-M   'P 1'
#
loop_
_entity.id
_entity.type
_entity.pdbx_description
1 polymer ?
#
loop_
_entity_poly.entity_id
_entity_poly.type
_entity_poly.pdbx_seq_one_letter_code
_entity_poly.pdbx_strand_id
1 'polypeptide(L)'
;MTQTYYILNFIFNTAFYFMPVFIGFSAAKIFNCNQYLAAMVCLAMVSPEWTSLVKAGEPVEFMHIPVALVKYSSQLIPALITVWMMSYIERFIVRIVPEMVKVFMVPLLVILVSTPIALIAVGPVTSWFAQLIADGVILIQEHTGFIAIPLLVAIYPWLVSIGMHKALSPVSIMLVEQKGFDPIIRVMALCSNMSQAAASLAVSVRTKNKTLKQLAFSASITAFFGGITEPAMYGVNLKLKKPMYACMIGGAIAGLFAGIVKLKAFVYVTPGLLSLPMWISDTDNQVVNAIITLLIASVATFIATLIIGFDDPTDDPIRDEEENNKQAASTNKKPQIANSKLPVGLISPLQGKTVALSEVNDETFASGIMGPGMAIIPTTGKMIAPADGVVDITFSSGHAIGLTLVNNIEMLIHVGIDTVNLAGQHFTCCVVKGQKVTKGDTLIEFDLDAIIAAGYDPTTMIIITNDDHKLDVVQTDKKHVDQNTVLLTVG
;
A
#
# COMPACT_ATOMS: atom_id res chain seq x y z
N MET A 1 30.57 2.19 18.41
CA MET A 1 29.62 1.61 17.42
C MET A 1 30.42 0.90 16.32
N THR A 2 30.05 -0.32 15.92
CA THR A 2 30.76 -1.10 14.89
C THR A 2 30.35 -0.67 13.46
N GLN A 3 31.17 -0.96 12.45
CA GLN A 3 30.80 -0.74 11.03
C GLN A 3 29.53 -1.51 10.65
N THR A 4 29.36 -2.73 11.17
CA THR A 4 28.14 -3.53 11.02
C THR A 4 26.90 -2.80 11.51
N TYR A 5 26.97 -2.15 12.68
CA TYR A 5 25.86 -1.35 13.19
C TYR A 5 25.50 -0.21 12.23
N TYR A 6 26.50 0.52 11.71
CA TYR A 6 26.23 1.59 10.74
C TYR A 6 25.54 1.07 9.48
N ILE A 7 25.98 -0.09 8.95
CA ILE A 7 25.35 -0.70 7.77
C ILE A 7 23.88 -1.04 8.05
N LEU A 8 23.61 -1.75 9.14
CA LEU A 8 22.25 -2.14 9.51
C LEU A 8 21.36 -0.92 9.81
N ASN A 9 21.91 0.09 10.47
CA ASN A 9 21.19 1.31 10.81
C ASN A 9 20.87 2.15 9.57
N PHE A 10 21.77 2.24 8.57
CA PHE A 10 21.44 2.97 7.34
C PHE A 10 20.36 2.23 6.53
N ILE A 11 20.40 0.89 6.46
CA ILE A 11 19.36 0.09 5.80
C ILE A 11 18.00 0.40 6.41
N PHE A 12 17.91 0.37 7.75
CA PHE A 12 16.69 0.71 8.48
C PHE A 12 16.24 2.15 8.21
N ASN A 13 17.14 3.13 8.34
CA ASN A 13 16.79 4.54 8.21
C ASN A 13 16.40 4.94 6.77
N THR A 14 16.91 4.25 5.75
CA THR A 14 16.64 4.57 4.33
C THR A 14 15.14 4.52 4.03
N ALA A 15 14.44 3.46 4.45
CA ALA A 15 13.02 3.30 4.19
C ALA A 15 12.18 4.42 4.82
N PHE A 16 12.50 4.82 6.05
CA PHE A 16 11.83 5.92 6.75
C PHE A 16 12.21 7.29 6.21
N TYR A 17 13.47 7.49 5.81
CA TYR A 17 13.95 8.76 5.28
C TYR A 17 13.22 9.11 3.98
N PHE A 18 13.14 8.15 3.05
CA PHE A 18 12.50 8.29 1.74
C PHE A 18 10.99 7.98 1.73
N MET A 19 10.39 7.77 2.90
CA MET A 19 8.94 7.58 3.04
C MET A 19 8.08 8.62 2.29
N PRO A 20 8.42 9.94 2.28
CA PRO A 20 7.68 10.93 1.49
C PRO A 20 7.64 10.59 -0.01
N VAL A 21 8.72 10.01 -0.55
CA VAL A 21 8.86 9.64 -1.97
C VAL A 21 7.96 8.46 -2.30
N PHE A 22 7.98 7.40 -1.47
CA PHE A 22 7.12 6.23 -1.66
C PHE A 22 5.64 6.61 -1.59
N ILE A 23 5.26 7.41 -0.57
CA ILE A 23 3.89 7.90 -0.44
C ILE A 23 3.50 8.79 -1.61
N GLY A 24 4.37 9.72 -2.02
CA GLY A 24 4.11 10.59 -3.15
C GLY A 24 3.89 9.82 -4.46
N PHE A 25 4.72 8.81 -4.73
CA PHE A 25 4.57 7.93 -5.89
C PHE A 25 3.24 7.17 -5.88
N SER A 26 2.84 6.62 -4.74
CA SER A 26 1.56 5.93 -4.59
C SER A 26 0.37 6.88 -4.65
N ALA A 27 0.48 8.07 -4.05
CA ALA A 27 -0.57 9.09 -4.05
C ALA A 27 -0.84 9.64 -5.45
N ALA A 28 0.18 9.74 -6.30
CA ALA A 28 0.03 10.18 -7.68
C ALA A 28 -0.93 9.29 -8.48
N LYS A 29 -0.94 7.97 -8.19
CA LYS A 29 -1.90 7.04 -8.79
C LYS A 29 -3.34 7.36 -8.37
N ILE A 30 -3.55 7.77 -7.12
CA ILE A 30 -4.88 8.15 -6.60
C ILE A 30 -5.35 9.48 -7.22
N PHE A 31 -4.43 10.44 -7.39
CA PHE A 31 -4.75 11.76 -7.96
C PHE A 31 -4.72 11.80 -9.49
N ASN A 32 -4.48 10.66 -10.15
CA ASN A 32 -4.38 10.53 -11.60
C ASN A 32 -3.36 11.52 -12.20
N CYS A 33 -2.14 11.51 -11.66
CA CYS A 33 -1.01 12.33 -12.15
C CYS A 33 0.26 11.47 -12.28
N ASN A 34 1.29 11.97 -12.95
CA ASN A 34 2.47 11.16 -13.26
C ASN A 34 3.24 10.77 -11.99
N GLN A 35 3.40 9.47 -11.76
CA GLN A 35 4.03 8.92 -10.55
C GLN A 35 5.53 9.24 -10.46
N TYR A 36 6.23 9.27 -11.59
CA TYR A 36 7.67 9.60 -11.62
C TYR A 36 7.90 11.09 -11.38
N LEU A 37 7.03 11.96 -11.88
CA LEU A 37 7.11 13.40 -11.57
C LEU A 37 6.81 13.65 -10.08
N ALA A 38 5.81 12.97 -9.52
CA ALA A 38 5.51 13.04 -8.09
C ALA A 38 6.69 12.58 -7.22
N ALA A 39 7.30 11.45 -7.58
CA ALA A 39 8.49 10.95 -6.90
C ALA A 39 9.66 11.95 -7.01
N MET A 40 9.86 12.56 -8.18
CA MET A 40 10.92 13.55 -8.40
C MET A 40 10.72 14.81 -7.54
N VAL A 41 9.49 15.35 -7.46
CA VAL A 41 9.19 16.49 -6.58
C VAL A 41 9.43 16.12 -5.12
N CYS A 42 9.00 14.93 -4.68
CA CYS A 42 9.24 14.47 -3.32
C CYS A 42 10.73 14.22 -3.03
N LEU A 43 11.51 13.75 -4.01
CA LEU A 43 12.96 13.60 -3.91
C LEU A 43 13.64 14.96 -3.74
N ALA A 44 13.19 15.99 -4.47
CA ALA A 44 13.71 17.34 -4.32
C ALA A 44 13.51 17.87 -2.88
N MET A 45 12.35 17.57 -2.27
CA MET A 45 12.05 17.94 -0.87
C MET A 45 12.97 17.26 0.15
N VAL A 46 13.53 16.08 -0.15
CA VAL A 46 14.44 15.35 0.74
C VAL A 46 15.89 15.32 0.22
N SER A 47 16.21 16.16 -0.75
CA SER A 47 17.51 16.21 -1.40
C SER A 47 18.63 16.53 -0.40
N PRO A 48 19.85 16.01 -0.63
CA PRO A 48 21.01 16.36 0.18
C PRO A 48 21.28 17.87 0.23
N GLU A 49 21.03 18.58 -0.87
CA GLU A 49 21.18 20.03 -0.99
C GLU A 49 20.20 20.76 -0.09
N TRP A 50 18.91 20.40 -0.15
CA TRP A 50 17.89 20.97 0.74
C TRP A 50 18.19 20.67 2.21
N THR A 51 18.59 19.43 2.51
CA THR A 51 18.92 19.00 3.87
C THR A 51 20.12 19.79 4.43
N SER A 52 21.09 20.10 3.57
CA SER A 52 22.23 20.95 3.93
C SER A 52 21.81 22.39 4.26
N LEU A 53 20.90 22.97 3.47
CA LEU A 53 20.34 24.31 3.73
C LEU A 53 19.58 24.35 5.06
N VAL A 54 18.70 23.37 5.29
CA VAL A 54 17.93 23.26 6.56
C VAL A 54 18.87 23.13 7.75
N LYS A 55 19.98 22.38 7.61
CA LYS A 55 20.98 22.22 8.67
C LYS A 55 21.78 23.50 8.93
N ALA A 56 22.08 24.28 7.89
CA ALA A 56 22.80 25.54 8.02
C ALA A 56 21.98 26.58 8.80
N GLY A 57 20.65 26.57 8.67
CA GLY A 57 19.77 27.47 9.43
C GLY A 57 19.74 28.91 8.90
N GLU A 58 20.50 29.21 7.85
CA GLU A 58 20.57 30.53 7.22
C GLU A 58 19.33 30.82 6.37
N PRO A 59 18.87 32.08 6.28
CA PRO A 59 17.72 32.44 5.45
C PRO A 59 17.91 32.02 3.98
N VAL A 60 16.89 31.36 3.42
CA VAL A 60 16.86 30.94 2.01
C VAL A 60 15.70 31.64 1.31
N GLU A 61 15.98 32.17 0.12
CA GLU A 61 14.99 32.84 -0.73
C GLU A 61 14.96 32.23 -2.14
N PHE A 62 13.77 32.19 -2.72
CA PHE A 62 13.55 31.85 -4.12
C PHE A 62 12.82 33.02 -4.79
N MET A 63 13.46 33.69 -5.75
CA MET A 63 12.90 34.88 -6.42
C MET A 63 12.42 35.97 -5.43
N HIS A 64 13.22 36.27 -4.40
CA HIS A 64 12.88 37.19 -3.29
C HIS A 64 11.70 36.76 -2.41
N ILE A 65 11.25 35.51 -2.53
CA ILE A 65 10.25 34.92 -1.65
C ILE A 65 10.98 34.08 -0.60
N PRO A 66 10.79 34.34 0.70
CA PRO A 66 11.41 33.55 1.75
C PRO A 66 10.89 32.11 1.74
N VAL A 67 11.79 31.15 1.89
CA VAL A 67 11.50 29.72 1.92
C VAL A 67 11.75 29.20 3.34
N ALA A 68 10.75 28.57 3.96
CA ALA A 68 10.92 28.04 5.30
C ALA A 68 11.81 26.79 5.28
N LEU A 69 12.75 26.74 6.23
CA LEU A 69 13.66 25.61 6.43
C LEU A 69 12.96 24.45 7.12
N VAL A 70 12.23 23.66 6.33
CA VAL A 70 11.46 22.51 6.82
C VAL A 70 12.17 21.19 6.51
N LYS A 71 12.31 20.33 7.51
CA LYS A 71 12.81 18.94 7.33
C LYS A 71 11.66 18.03 6.88
N TYR A 72 11.73 17.57 5.63
CA TYR A 72 10.68 16.72 5.03
C TYR A 72 10.91 15.22 5.18
N SER A 73 12.11 14.76 5.57
CA SER A 73 12.39 13.32 5.74
C SER A 73 11.41 12.70 6.73
N SER A 74 10.86 11.52 6.40
CA SER A 74 9.87 10.80 7.22
C SER A 74 8.52 11.52 7.43
N GLN A 75 8.20 12.56 6.64
CA GLN A 75 6.93 13.28 6.70
C GLN A 75 5.97 12.84 5.60
N LEU A 76 4.74 12.43 5.96
CA LEU A 76 3.75 11.95 4.99
C LEU A 76 2.90 13.07 4.39
N ILE A 77 2.44 13.99 5.24
CA ILE A 77 1.47 15.03 4.87
C ILE A 77 2.02 16.01 3.84
N PRO A 78 3.26 16.54 3.98
CA PRO A 78 3.80 17.43 2.97
C PRO A 78 3.86 16.75 1.60
N ALA A 79 4.22 15.48 1.52
CA ALA A 79 4.21 14.74 0.25
C ALA A 79 2.80 14.58 -0.32
N LEU A 80 1.81 14.20 0.50
CA LEU A 80 0.42 14.07 0.05
C LEU A 80 -0.16 15.38 -0.49
N ILE A 81 0.02 16.49 0.24
CA ILE A 81 -0.45 17.81 -0.16
C ILE A 81 0.28 18.27 -1.43
N THR A 82 1.60 18.06 -1.49
CA THR A 82 2.41 18.42 -2.67
C THR A 82 1.95 17.66 -3.91
N VAL A 83 1.71 16.35 -3.83
CA VAL A 83 1.26 15.57 -4.99
C VAL A 83 -0.18 15.88 -5.36
N TRP A 84 -1.06 16.10 -4.38
CA TRP A 84 -2.42 16.58 -4.62
C TRP A 84 -2.41 17.92 -5.38
N MET A 85 -1.61 18.89 -4.93
CA MET A 85 -1.41 20.17 -5.62
C MET A 85 -0.80 19.98 -7.02
N MET A 86 0.24 19.15 -7.13
CA MET A 86 0.90 18.83 -8.40
C MET A 86 -0.09 18.27 -9.43
N SER A 87 -1.08 17.49 -9.00
CA SER A 87 -2.10 16.95 -9.90
C SER A 87 -2.90 18.03 -10.64
N TYR A 88 -3.16 19.18 -10.01
CA TYR A 88 -3.81 20.32 -10.66
C TYR A 88 -2.84 21.07 -11.57
N ILE A 89 -1.59 21.24 -11.13
CA ILE A 89 -0.52 21.89 -11.90
C ILE A 89 -0.25 21.12 -13.20
N GLU A 90 -0.13 19.80 -13.13
CA GLU A 90 0.10 18.94 -14.29
C GLU A 90 -1.04 19.03 -15.31
N ARG A 91 -2.29 18.92 -14.85
CA ARG A 91 -3.47 19.05 -15.72
C ARG A 91 -3.53 20.42 -16.41
N PHE A 92 -3.14 21.48 -15.71
CA PHE A 92 -3.08 22.83 -16.26
C PHE A 92 -1.97 22.97 -17.31
N ILE A 93 -0.75 22.50 -17.01
CA ILE A 93 0.40 22.58 -17.92
C ILE A 93 0.16 21.76 -19.19
N VAL A 94 -0.36 20.53 -19.07
CA VAL A 94 -0.69 19.68 -20.23
C VAL A 94 -1.67 20.35 -21.18
N ARG A 95 -2.57 21.20 -20.67
CA ARG A 95 -3.53 21.96 -21.47
C ARG A 95 -2.91 23.14 -22.22
N ILE A 96 -1.84 23.74 -21.68
CA ILE A 96 -1.21 24.94 -22.25
C ILE A 96 -0.09 24.58 -23.23
N VAL A 97 0.63 23.49 -22.98
CA VAL A 97 1.81 23.10 -23.75
C VAL A 97 1.40 22.48 -25.11
N PRO A 98 1.91 22.99 -26.25
CA PRO A 98 1.64 22.42 -27.58
C PRO A 98 2.15 20.99 -27.73
N GLU A 99 1.45 20.18 -28.53
CA GLU A 99 1.72 18.74 -28.69
C GLU A 99 3.18 18.43 -29.11
N MET A 100 3.74 19.23 -30.02
CA MET A 100 5.09 19.07 -30.57
C MET A 100 6.20 19.06 -29.49
N VAL A 101 6.01 19.76 -28.38
CA VAL A 101 7.02 19.92 -27.32
C VAL A 101 6.61 19.26 -26.01
N LYS A 102 5.43 18.62 -25.97
CA LYS A 102 4.80 18.11 -24.75
C LYS A 102 5.67 17.10 -24.00
N VAL A 103 6.37 16.24 -24.75
CA VAL A 103 7.22 15.14 -24.23
C VAL A 103 8.28 15.61 -23.24
N PHE A 104 8.90 16.78 -23.46
CA PHE A 104 9.95 17.30 -22.57
C PHE A 104 9.50 18.53 -21.77
N MET A 105 8.61 19.35 -22.33
CA MET A 105 8.20 20.60 -21.70
C MET A 105 7.25 20.37 -20.51
N VAL A 106 6.35 19.38 -20.60
CA VAL A 106 5.42 19.10 -19.49
C VAL A 106 6.18 18.62 -18.24
N PRO A 107 7.02 17.57 -18.29
CA PRO A 107 7.83 17.16 -17.13
C PRO A 107 8.63 18.30 -16.50
N LEU A 108 9.29 19.11 -17.34
CA LEU A 108 10.11 20.24 -16.90
C LEU A 108 9.27 21.28 -16.16
N LEU A 109 8.19 21.76 -16.76
CA LEU A 109 7.35 22.81 -16.16
C LEU A 109 6.65 22.31 -14.90
N VAL A 110 6.18 21.05 -14.89
CA VAL A 110 5.54 20.47 -13.69
C VAL A 110 6.50 20.47 -12.51
N ILE A 111 7.75 20.03 -12.71
CA ILE A 111 8.76 20.01 -11.65
C ILE A 111 9.14 21.44 -11.25
N LEU A 112 9.39 22.31 -12.24
CA LEU A 112 9.83 23.69 -12.05
C LEU A 112 8.81 24.53 -11.28
N VAL A 113 7.52 24.26 -11.45
CA VAL A 113 6.44 24.96 -10.75
C VAL A 113 6.11 24.28 -9.43
N SER A 114 5.98 22.95 -9.41
CA SER A 114 5.50 22.24 -8.22
C SER A 114 6.53 22.22 -7.08
N THR A 115 7.83 22.12 -7.41
CA THR A 115 8.89 22.05 -6.38
C THR A 115 9.00 23.35 -5.58
N PRO A 116 9.11 24.54 -6.19
CA PRO A 116 9.13 25.79 -5.42
C PRO A 116 7.87 26.01 -4.60
N ILE A 117 6.68 25.70 -5.15
CA ILE A 117 5.43 25.86 -4.39
C ILE A 117 5.39 24.90 -3.19
N ALA A 118 5.88 23.66 -3.35
CA ALA A 118 5.99 22.73 -2.23
C ALA A 118 6.86 23.29 -1.09
N LEU A 119 8.01 23.91 -1.42
CA LEU A 119 8.93 24.47 -0.43
C LEU A 119 8.44 25.79 0.18
N ILE A 120 7.85 26.67 -0.63
CA ILE A 120 7.41 28.00 -0.22
C ILE A 120 6.07 27.96 0.52
N ALA A 121 5.12 27.15 0.07
CA ALA A 121 3.75 27.16 0.60
C ALA A 121 3.46 25.91 1.45
N VAL A 122 3.68 24.71 0.91
CA VAL A 122 3.29 23.47 1.61
C VAL A 122 4.11 23.27 2.88
N GLY A 123 5.41 23.57 2.84
CA GLY A 123 6.29 23.58 4.02
C GLY A 123 5.72 24.40 5.19
N PRO A 124 5.61 25.74 5.07
CA PRO A 124 5.08 26.58 6.14
C PRO A 124 3.69 26.19 6.62
N VAL A 125 2.78 25.82 5.71
CA VAL A 125 1.43 25.41 6.07
C VAL A 125 1.47 24.16 6.95
N THR A 126 2.21 23.14 6.55
CA THR A 126 2.32 21.90 7.33
C THR A 126 3.05 22.11 8.66
N SER A 127 4.07 22.97 8.71
CA SER A 127 4.75 23.37 9.94
C SER A 127 3.86 24.16 10.89
N TRP A 128 3.02 25.06 10.37
CA TRP A 128 2.07 25.82 11.19
C TRP A 128 1.02 24.91 11.83
N PHE A 129 0.44 23.98 11.05
CA PHE A 129 -0.48 22.98 11.60
C PHE A 129 0.20 22.08 12.65
N ALA A 130 1.44 21.67 12.40
CA ALA A 130 2.26 20.92 13.35
C ALA A 130 2.44 21.68 14.68
N GLN A 131 2.76 22.97 14.61
CA GLN A 131 2.91 23.83 15.77
C GLN A 131 1.59 23.99 16.54
N LEU A 132 0.47 24.19 15.84
CA LEU A 132 -0.85 24.31 16.47
C LEU A 132 -1.20 23.07 17.31
N ILE A 133 -0.87 21.88 16.82
CA ILE A 133 -1.09 20.62 17.57
C ILE A 133 -0.17 20.55 18.78
N ALA A 134 1.10 20.92 18.63
CA ALA A 134 2.05 20.97 19.74
C ALA A 134 1.57 21.93 20.84
N ASP A 135 1.15 23.14 20.47
CA ASP A 135 0.63 24.14 21.39
C ASP A 135 -0.63 23.64 22.09
N GLY A 136 -1.53 22.95 21.37
CA GLY A 136 -2.70 22.31 21.95
C GLY A 136 -2.36 21.22 22.99
N VAL A 137 -1.34 20.40 22.72
CA VAL A 137 -0.84 19.39 23.66
C VAL A 137 -0.30 20.04 24.93
N ILE A 138 0.50 21.10 24.79
CA ILE A 138 1.06 21.86 25.92
C ILE A 138 -0.05 22.55 26.73
N LEU A 139 -1.03 23.16 26.06
CA LEU A 139 -2.17 23.81 26.72
C LEU A 139 -2.99 22.82 27.55
N ILE A 140 -3.28 21.64 26.99
CA ILE A 140 -3.98 20.58 27.72
C ILE A 140 -3.17 20.15 28.96
N GLN A 141 -1.85 20.03 28.83
CA GLN A 141 -0.97 19.69 29.95
C GLN A 141 -1.05 20.71 31.08
N GLU A 142 -0.93 22.00 30.76
CA GLU A 142 -0.86 23.08 31.75
C GLU A 142 -2.17 23.23 32.53
N HIS A 143 -3.32 22.93 31.90
CA HIS A 143 -4.63 23.14 32.51
C HIS A 143 -5.30 21.90 33.12
N THR A 144 -4.93 20.66 32.72
CA THR A 144 -5.71 19.46 33.08
C THR A 144 -4.96 18.43 33.94
N GLY A 145 -3.70 18.68 34.31
CA GLY A 145 -2.97 17.83 35.24
C GLY A 145 -2.86 16.37 34.76
N PHE A 146 -3.19 15.40 35.61
CA PHE A 146 -3.10 13.97 35.26
C PHE A 146 -4.14 13.51 34.22
N ILE A 147 -5.17 14.32 33.94
CA ILE A 147 -6.23 14.02 32.96
C ILE A 147 -5.78 14.32 31.52
N ALA A 148 -4.70 15.10 31.35
CA ALA A 148 -4.15 15.46 30.05
C ALA A 148 -3.81 14.22 29.21
N ILE A 149 -3.09 13.26 29.80
CA ILE A 149 -2.59 12.07 29.12
C ILE A 149 -3.74 11.18 28.58
N PRO A 150 -4.74 10.77 29.37
CA PRO A 150 -5.84 9.96 28.85
C PRO A 150 -6.58 10.60 27.68
N LEU A 151 -6.83 11.93 27.74
CA LEU A 151 -7.49 12.66 26.66
C LEU A 151 -6.63 12.66 25.39
N LEU A 152 -5.35 12.98 25.53
CA LEU A 152 -4.41 13.03 24.42
C LEU A 152 -4.22 11.65 23.78
N VAL A 153 -4.13 10.59 24.58
CA VAL A 153 -4.03 9.21 24.07
C VAL A 153 -5.29 8.80 23.31
N ALA A 154 -6.48 9.22 23.72
CA ALA A 154 -7.70 8.90 22.98
C ALA A 154 -7.69 9.52 21.56
N ILE A 155 -7.07 10.69 21.38
CA ILE A 155 -6.99 11.38 20.09
C ILE A 155 -5.78 10.89 19.26
N TYR A 156 -4.71 10.47 19.93
CA TYR A 156 -3.42 10.17 19.29
C TYR A 156 -3.47 9.13 18.15
N PRO A 157 -4.24 8.02 18.22
CA PRO A 157 -4.39 7.10 17.09
C PRO A 157 -4.79 7.79 15.78
N TRP A 158 -5.68 8.80 15.83
CA TRP A 158 -6.07 9.57 14.65
C TRP A 158 -4.96 10.49 14.17
N LEU A 159 -4.19 11.07 15.10
CA LEU A 159 -3.00 11.84 14.77
C LEU A 159 -1.93 10.97 14.08
N VAL A 160 -1.87 9.68 14.45
CA VAL A 160 -0.96 8.71 13.82
C VAL A 160 -1.44 8.33 12.41
N SER A 161 -2.74 8.09 12.22
CA SER A 161 -3.30 7.70 10.91
C SER A 161 -3.18 8.75 9.82
N ILE A 162 -3.04 10.02 10.19
CA ILE A 162 -2.76 11.11 9.26
C ILE A 162 -1.28 11.53 9.25
N GLY A 163 -0.41 10.87 10.03
CA GLY A 163 1.03 11.17 10.08
C GLY A 163 1.43 12.39 10.91
N MET A 164 0.48 13.18 11.43
CA MET A 164 0.75 14.39 12.20
C MET A 164 1.47 14.12 13.53
N HIS A 165 1.45 12.90 14.05
CA HIS A 165 2.16 12.54 15.28
C HIS A 165 3.68 12.80 15.21
N LYS A 166 4.28 12.79 14.00
CA LYS A 166 5.70 13.11 13.81
C LYS A 166 6.02 14.57 14.11
N ALA A 167 5.04 15.48 14.00
CA ALA A 167 5.18 16.89 14.36
C ALA A 167 5.54 17.10 15.83
N LEU A 168 5.18 16.16 16.70
CA LEU A 168 5.46 16.23 18.13
C LEU A 168 6.90 15.81 18.48
N SER A 169 7.67 15.27 17.52
CA SER A 169 9.03 14.77 17.78
C SER A 169 10.01 15.86 18.24
N PRO A 170 10.10 17.04 17.58
CA PRO A 170 10.99 18.11 18.03
C PRO A 170 10.67 18.60 19.45
N VAL A 171 9.38 18.69 19.79
CA VAL A 171 8.92 19.09 21.13
C VAL A 171 9.38 18.08 22.19
N SER A 172 9.27 16.78 21.89
CA SER A 172 9.75 15.70 22.78
C SER A 172 11.26 15.77 22.99
N ILE A 173 12.04 15.98 21.92
CA ILE A 173 13.50 16.14 22.00
C ILE A 173 13.87 17.37 22.83
N MET A 174 13.22 18.51 22.57
CA MET A 174 13.41 19.75 23.33
C MET A 174 13.11 19.57 24.82
N LEU A 175 12.02 18.86 25.17
CA LEU A 175 11.68 18.57 26.56
C LEU A 175 12.74 17.70 27.25
N VAL A 176 13.24 16.67 26.57
CA VAL A 176 14.34 15.84 27.08
C VAL A 176 15.61 16.67 27.26
N GLU A 177 15.94 17.55 26.32
CA GLU A 177 17.13 18.41 26.40
C GLU A 177 17.03 19.44 27.54
N GLN A 178 15.89 20.12 27.68
CA GLN A 178 15.71 21.20 28.66
C GLN A 178 15.41 20.70 30.08
N LYS A 179 14.60 19.63 30.20
CA LYS A 179 14.10 19.13 31.50
C LYS A 179 14.73 17.80 31.90
N GLY A 180 15.50 17.16 31.02
CA GLY A 180 16.05 15.82 31.22
C GLY A 180 15.06 14.69 30.91
N PHE A 181 13.78 14.99 30.61
CA PHE A 181 12.76 14.00 30.31
C PHE A 181 11.55 14.55 29.54
N ASP A 182 10.83 13.67 28.86
CA ASP A 182 9.53 13.88 28.25
C ASP A 182 8.41 13.25 29.12
N PRO A 183 7.53 14.07 29.72
CA PRO A 183 6.44 13.58 30.56
C PRO A 183 5.16 13.25 29.77
N ILE A 184 5.09 13.49 28.46
CA ILE A 184 3.84 13.41 27.70
C ILE A 184 3.98 12.64 26.40
N ILE A 185 4.83 13.09 25.47
CA ILE A 185 4.69 12.68 24.07
C ILE A 185 5.09 11.21 23.93
N ARG A 186 6.19 10.81 24.58
CA ARG A 186 6.60 9.39 24.66
C ARG A 186 5.66 8.55 25.52
N VAL A 187 5.07 9.12 26.58
CA VAL A 187 4.12 8.42 27.45
C VAL A 187 2.81 8.11 26.70
N MET A 188 2.29 9.10 25.99
CA MET A 188 1.13 8.98 25.12
C MET A 188 1.39 7.96 24.01
N ALA A 189 2.56 8.03 23.37
CA ALA A 189 2.97 7.07 22.35
C ALA A 189 3.09 5.64 22.91
N LEU A 190 3.59 5.44 24.13
CA LEU A 190 3.61 4.12 24.77
C LEU A 190 2.19 3.56 24.91
N CYS A 191 1.28 4.33 25.49
CA CYS A 191 -0.11 3.90 25.70
C CYS A 191 -0.78 3.53 24.38
N SER A 192 -0.64 4.40 23.36
CA SER A 192 -1.22 4.15 22.04
C SER A 192 -0.58 2.95 21.34
N ASN A 193 0.75 2.82 21.35
CA ASN A 193 1.44 1.75 20.63
C ASN A 193 1.06 0.37 21.16
N MET A 194 1.02 0.23 22.48
CA MET A 194 0.64 -1.03 23.13
C MET A 194 -0.82 -1.36 22.90
N SER A 195 -1.67 -0.33 22.83
CA SER A 195 -3.08 -0.49 22.48
C SER A 195 -3.26 -0.95 21.03
N GLN A 196 -2.56 -0.32 20.06
CA GLN A 196 -2.59 -0.74 18.66
C GLN A 196 -2.14 -2.20 18.49
N ALA A 197 -1.07 -2.58 19.18
CA ALA A 197 -0.57 -3.96 19.19
C ALA A 197 -1.62 -4.93 19.74
N ALA A 198 -2.20 -4.62 20.91
CA ALA A 198 -3.18 -5.46 21.56
C ALA A 198 -4.52 -5.59 20.80
N ALA A 199 -4.99 -4.52 20.17
CA ALA A 199 -6.19 -4.60 19.31
C ALA A 199 -5.95 -5.52 18.11
N SER A 200 -4.79 -5.39 17.45
CA SER A 200 -4.41 -6.27 16.35
C SER A 200 -4.27 -7.73 16.83
N LEU A 201 -3.71 -7.94 18.01
CA LEU A 201 -3.65 -9.28 18.61
C LEU A 201 -5.06 -9.85 18.87
N ALA A 202 -5.96 -9.06 19.44
CA ALA A 202 -7.34 -9.47 19.70
C ALA A 202 -8.08 -9.83 18.41
N VAL A 203 -7.87 -9.07 17.33
CA VAL A 203 -8.37 -9.40 16.00
C VAL A 203 -7.81 -10.74 15.53
N SER A 204 -6.50 -10.98 15.64
CA SER A 204 -5.87 -12.24 15.21
C SER A 204 -6.41 -13.49 15.94
N VAL A 205 -6.81 -13.33 17.21
CA VAL A 205 -7.39 -14.42 18.00
C VAL A 205 -8.83 -14.71 17.59
N ARG A 206 -9.60 -13.67 17.23
CA ARG A 206 -11.04 -13.77 16.99
C ARG A 206 -11.41 -13.99 15.51
N THR A 207 -10.61 -13.48 14.58
CA THR A 207 -10.90 -13.55 13.14
C THR A 207 -10.83 -15.00 12.64
N LYS A 208 -11.75 -15.34 11.73
CA LYS A 208 -11.76 -16.61 11.01
C LYS A 208 -11.00 -16.53 9.69
N ASN A 209 -10.81 -15.34 9.13
CA ASN A 209 -10.08 -15.14 7.88
C ASN A 209 -8.58 -15.42 8.09
N LYS A 210 -8.03 -16.36 7.30
CA LYS A 210 -6.65 -16.84 7.50
C LYS A 210 -5.60 -15.76 7.19
N THR A 211 -5.83 -14.98 6.16
CA THR A 211 -4.93 -13.89 5.72
C THR A 211 -4.91 -12.78 6.77
N LEU A 212 -6.09 -12.32 7.18
CA LEU A 212 -6.24 -11.29 8.21
C LEU A 212 -5.65 -11.77 9.54
N LYS A 213 -5.83 -13.06 9.90
CA LYS A 213 -5.22 -13.65 11.09
C LYS A 213 -3.70 -13.54 11.09
N GLN A 214 -3.06 -13.94 9.99
CA GLN A 214 -1.59 -13.91 9.86
C GLN A 214 -1.06 -12.47 9.87
N LEU A 215 -1.72 -11.57 9.12
CA LEU A 215 -1.39 -10.15 9.10
C LEU A 215 -1.52 -9.53 10.49
N ALA A 216 -2.65 -9.75 11.17
CA ALA A 216 -2.93 -9.14 12.45
C ALA A 216 -2.02 -9.67 13.57
N PHE A 217 -1.67 -10.96 13.53
CA PHE A 217 -0.70 -11.52 14.47
C PHE A 217 0.70 -10.94 14.25
N SER A 218 1.22 -10.99 13.02
CA SER A 218 2.56 -10.48 12.71
C SER A 218 2.68 -8.99 12.98
N ALA A 219 1.70 -8.19 12.57
CA ALA A 219 1.65 -6.75 12.82
C ALA A 219 1.60 -6.42 14.32
N SER A 220 0.87 -7.21 15.12
CA SER A 220 0.85 -7.08 16.57
C SER A 220 2.24 -7.30 17.19
N ILE A 221 2.96 -8.34 16.78
CA ILE A 221 4.32 -8.61 17.29
C ILE A 221 5.26 -7.45 16.97
N THR A 222 5.22 -6.95 15.73
CA THR A 222 6.01 -5.78 15.31
C THR A 222 5.70 -4.54 16.15
N ALA A 223 4.42 -4.30 16.45
CA ALA A 223 3.98 -3.18 17.27
C ALA A 223 4.39 -3.31 18.74
N PHE A 224 4.26 -4.50 19.34
CA PHE A 224 4.69 -4.73 20.73
C PHE A 224 6.19 -4.56 20.92
N PHE A 225 7.00 -5.20 20.06
CA PHE A 225 8.45 -5.24 20.24
C PHE A 225 9.13 -3.97 19.73
N GLY A 226 8.84 -3.59 18.49
CA GLY A 226 9.50 -2.48 17.82
C GLY A 226 8.81 -1.13 18.02
N GLY A 227 7.58 -1.10 18.55
CA GLY A 227 6.77 0.11 18.61
C GLY A 227 6.32 0.62 17.23
N ILE A 228 6.50 -0.20 16.19
CA ILE A 228 6.12 0.11 14.81
C ILE A 228 4.67 -0.32 14.62
N THR A 229 3.77 0.66 14.62
CA THR A 229 2.33 0.43 14.68
C THR A 229 1.66 0.54 13.32
N GLU A 230 2.36 1.01 12.30
CA GLU A 230 1.82 1.25 10.97
C GLU A 230 1.19 -0.01 10.35
N PRO A 231 1.81 -1.20 10.40
CA PRO A 231 1.18 -2.43 9.90
C PRO A 231 -0.10 -2.81 10.66
N ALA A 232 -0.11 -2.62 11.99
CA ALA A 232 -1.26 -2.97 12.84
C ALA A 232 -2.41 -1.95 12.66
N MET A 233 -2.06 -0.67 12.60
CA MET A 233 -3.02 0.42 12.47
C MET A 233 -3.65 0.43 11.07
N TYR A 234 -2.85 0.49 10.00
CA TYR A 234 -3.39 0.58 8.64
C TYR A 234 -3.90 -0.78 8.12
N GLY A 235 -3.18 -1.87 8.42
CA GLY A 235 -3.53 -3.20 7.93
C GLY A 235 -4.71 -3.85 8.65
N VAL A 236 -5.00 -3.43 9.89
CA VAL A 236 -6.00 -4.09 10.74
C VAL A 236 -6.95 -3.09 11.39
N ASN A 237 -6.46 -2.27 12.33
CA ASN A 237 -7.34 -1.58 13.27
C ASN A 237 -8.18 -0.47 12.59
N LEU A 238 -7.57 0.31 11.71
CA LEU A 238 -8.24 1.34 10.91
C LEU A 238 -9.10 0.72 9.82
N LYS A 239 -8.61 -0.35 9.16
CA LYS A 239 -9.35 -1.10 8.12
C LYS A 239 -10.68 -1.63 8.68
N LEU A 240 -10.66 -2.21 9.88
CA LEU A 240 -11.84 -2.76 10.56
C LEU A 240 -12.62 -1.72 11.37
N LYS A 241 -12.11 -0.50 11.53
CA LYS A 241 -12.66 0.65 12.27
C LYS A 241 -12.89 0.42 13.76
N LYS A 242 -13.68 -0.58 14.15
CA LYS A 242 -14.06 -0.89 15.54
C LYS A 242 -12.86 -1.15 16.46
N PRO A 243 -11.81 -1.91 16.04
CA PRO A 243 -10.62 -2.07 16.87
C PRO A 243 -9.88 -0.75 17.14
N MET A 244 -9.98 0.25 16.26
CA MET A 244 -9.42 1.59 16.50
C MET A 244 -10.04 2.25 17.74
N TYR A 245 -11.36 2.12 17.94
CA TYR A 245 -12.02 2.64 19.15
C TYR A 245 -11.58 1.90 20.41
N ALA A 246 -11.36 0.59 20.32
CA ALA A 246 -10.80 -0.19 21.42
C ALA A 246 -9.40 0.31 21.81
N CYS A 247 -8.56 0.67 20.82
CA CYS A 247 -7.26 1.28 21.07
C CYS A 247 -7.37 2.60 21.86
N MET A 248 -8.35 3.43 21.51
CA MET A 248 -8.57 4.71 22.19
C MET A 248 -8.98 4.48 23.66
N ILE A 249 -9.85 3.50 23.92
CA ILE A 249 -10.32 3.17 25.28
C ILE A 249 -9.18 2.63 26.13
N GLY A 250 -8.51 1.56 25.69
CA GLY A 250 -7.44 0.95 26.48
C GLY A 250 -6.22 1.87 26.62
N GLY A 251 -5.94 2.67 25.59
CA GLY A 251 -4.93 3.72 25.63
C GLY A 251 -5.26 4.81 26.66
N ALA A 252 -6.51 5.28 26.71
CA ALA A 252 -6.94 6.25 27.71
C ALA A 252 -6.86 5.67 29.13
N ILE A 253 -7.28 4.43 29.35
CA ILE A 253 -7.18 3.77 30.66
C ILE A 253 -5.71 3.69 31.12
N ALA A 254 -4.80 3.29 30.23
CA ALA A 254 -3.37 3.28 30.52
C ALA A 254 -2.79 4.68 30.72
N GLY A 255 -3.24 5.65 29.91
CA GLY A 255 -2.85 7.05 30.00
C GLY A 255 -3.24 7.68 31.33
N LEU A 256 -4.40 7.32 31.89
CA LEU A 256 -4.83 7.74 33.21
C LEU A 256 -3.86 7.26 34.29
N PHE A 257 -3.52 5.97 34.27
CA PHE A 257 -2.51 5.42 35.19
C PHE A 257 -1.16 6.12 35.01
N ALA A 258 -0.68 6.25 33.77
CA ALA A 258 0.58 6.91 33.45
C ALA A 258 0.63 8.37 33.92
N GLY A 259 -0.49 9.08 33.83
CA GLY A 259 -0.65 10.44 34.36
C GLY A 259 -0.59 10.51 35.88
N ILE A 260 -1.24 9.57 36.58
CA ILE A 260 -1.24 9.49 38.05
C ILE A 260 0.17 9.23 38.59
N VAL A 261 0.89 8.27 38.00
CA VAL A 261 2.26 7.91 38.41
C VAL A 261 3.31 8.88 37.87
N LYS A 262 2.90 9.89 37.09
CA LYS A 262 3.77 10.89 36.46
C LYS A 262 4.92 10.23 35.69
N LEU A 263 4.56 9.31 34.79
CA LEU A 263 5.52 8.57 33.98
C LEU A 263 6.39 9.53 33.17
N LYS A 264 7.70 9.26 33.08
CA LYS A 264 8.68 10.09 32.36
C LYS A 264 9.55 9.23 31.47
N ALA A 265 9.81 9.70 30.25
CA ALA A 265 10.79 9.10 29.35
C ALA A 265 12.06 9.96 29.28
N PHE A 266 13.23 9.37 29.43
CA PHE A 266 14.51 10.09 29.53
C PHE A 266 15.28 10.14 28.22
N VAL A 267 14.87 9.35 27.23
CA VAL A 267 15.49 9.31 25.90
C VAL A 267 14.41 9.32 24.84
N TYR A 268 14.66 10.04 23.75
CA TYR A 268 13.79 10.03 22.58
C TYR A 268 13.99 8.75 21.75
N VAL A 269 13.12 7.77 21.92
CA VAL A 269 13.01 6.56 21.08
C VAL A 269 11.53 6.23 20.87
N THR A 270 11.19 5.49 19.82
CA THR A 270 9.83 4.94 19.64
C THR A 270 9.51 3.95 20.77
N PRO A 271 8.41 4.13 21.50
CA PRO A 271 8.03 3.21 22.59
C PRO A 271 7.63 1.82 22.12
N GLY A 272 8.27 0.81 22.70
CA GLY A 272 8.04 -0.62 22.50
C GLY A 272 8.76 -1.43 23.58
N LEU A 273 8.58 -2.75 23.58
CA LEU A 273 9.19 -3.63 24.58
C LEU A 273 10.73 -3.58 24.54
N LEU A 274 11.31 -3.46 23.33
CA LEU A 274 12.76 -3.39 23.15
C LEU A 274 13.35 -2.04 23.56
N SER A 275 12.53 -0.99 23.66
CA SER A 275 12.98 0.33 24.07
C SER A 275 12.73 0.63 25.55
N LEU A 276 12.30 -0.36 26.37
CA LEU A 276 12.15 -0.22 27.83
C LEU A 276 13.31 0.50 28.56
N PRO A 277 14.58 0.42 28.12
CA PRO A 277 15.65 1.21 28.71
C PRO A 277 15.43 2.74 28.69
N MET A 278 14.59 3.30 27.82
CA MET A 278 14.36 4.77 27.80
C MET A 278 13.58 5.30 29.01
N TRP A 279 13.02 4.42 29.84
CA TRP A 279 12.37 4.76 31.13
C TRP A 279 13.30 4.53 32.33
N ILE A 280 14.58 4.18 32.12
CA ILE A 280 15.54 4.08 33.22
C ILE A 280 15.77 5.47 33.80
N SER A 281 15.57 5.59 35.12
CA SER A 281 15.80 6.79 35.91
C SER A 281 16.72 6.44 37.07
N ASP A 282 17.59 7.38 37.45
CA ASP A 282 18.47 7.23 38.61
C ASP A 282 17.74 7.41 39.95
N THR A 283 16.52 7.95 39.93
CA THR A 283 15.82 8.43 41.13
C THR A 283 14.47 7.77 41.40
N ASP A 284 13.80 7.25 40.36
CA ASP A 284 12.43 6.76 40.42
C ASP A 284 12.29 5.42 39.68
N ASN A 285 11.34 4.57 40.11
CA ASN A 285 11.04 3.29 39.44
C ASN A 285 10.19 3.45 38.17
N GLN A 286 10.61 4.32 37.26
CA GLN A 286 9.89 4.67 36.03
C GLN A 286 9.77 3.48 35.06
N VAL A 287 10.74 2.56 35.05
CA VAL A 287 10.68 1.31 34.27
C VAL A 287 9.52 0.43 34.71
N VAL A 288 9.32 0.27 36.02
CA VAL A 288 8.22 -0.55 36.57
C VAL A 288 6.88 0.07 36.21
N ASN A 289 6.76 1.39 36.37
CA ASN A 289 5.56 2.12 35.99
C ASN A 289 5.28 2.02 34.47
N ALA A 290 6.31 2.03 33.63
CA ALA A 290 6.18 1.81 32.20
C ALA A 290 5.67 0.41 31.86
N ILE A 291 6.18 -0.63 32.52
CA ILE A 291 5.73 -2.02 32.35
C ILE A 291 4.25 -2.16 32.76
N ILE A 292 3.87 -1.60 33.91
CA ILE A 292 2.47 -1.61 34.35
C ILE A 292 1.58 -0.87 33.36
N THR A 293 2.00 0.30 32.87
CA THR A 293 1.28 1.08 31.86
C THR A 293 1.07 0.27 30.57
N LEU A 294 2.12 -0.39 30.09
CA LEU A 294 2.06 -1.27 28.92
C LEU A 294 1.08 -2.42 29.13
N LEU A 295 1.11 -3.07 30.29
CA LEU A 295 0.20 -4.17 30.62
C LEU A 295 -1.25 -3.70 30.67
N ILE A 296 -1.52 -2.55 31.30
CA ILE A 296 -2.85 -1.94 31.35
C ILE A 296 -3.34 -1.62 29.93
N ALA A 297 -2.52 -0.96 29.12
CA ALA A 297 -2.86 -0.63 27.73
C ALA A 297 -3.22 -1.88 26.94
N SER A 298 -2.41 -2.93 27.10
CA SER A 298 -2.57 -4.17 26.36
C SER A 298 -3.83 -4.93 26.78
N VAL A 299 -4.00 -5.17 28.08
CA VAL A 299 -5.12 -5.94 28.62
C VAL A 299 -6.44 -5.20 28.41
N ALA A 300 -6.50 -3.91 28.73
CA ALA A 300 -7.70 -3.11 28.56
C ALA A 300 -8.13 -3.04 27.09
N THR A 301 -7.18 -2.83 26.17
CA THR A 301 -7.49 -2.78 24.73
C THR A 301 -7.90 -4.14 24.19
N PHE A 302 -7.22 -5.21 24.59
CA PHE A 302 -7.56 -6.56 24.15
C PHE A 302 -8.99 -6.92 24.55
N ILE A 303 -9.35 -6.69 25.82
CA ILE A 303 -10.70 -6.90 26.32
C ILE A 303 -11.71 -5.99 25.60
N ALA A 304 -11.42 -4.70 25.46
CA ALA A 304 -12.30 -3.77 24.75
C ALA A 304 -12.54 -4.20 23.29
N THR A 305 -11.51 -4.70 22.61
CA THR A 305 -11.62 -5.20 21.23
C THR A 305 -12.51 -6.44 21.15
N LEU A 306 -12.41 -7.35 22.13
CA LEU A 306 -13.29 -8.52 22.21
C LEU A 306 -14.73 -8.17 22.57
N ILE A 307 -14.96 -7.14 23.39
CA ILE A 307 -16.31 -6.71 23.75
C ILE A 307 -16.98 -5.97 22.59
N ILE A 308 -16.29 -4.98 22.00
CA ILE A 308 -16.81 -4.17 20.89
C ILE A 308 -16.99 -5.05 19.64
N GLY A 309 -16.07 -5.99 19.43
CA GLY A 309 -16.03 -6.81 18.23
C GLY A 309 -15.67 -6.01 16.97
N PHE A 310 -15.69 -6.71 15.85
CA PHE A 310 -15.42 -6.14 14.53
C PHE A 310 -16.17 -6.93 13.47
N ASP A 311 -16.39 -6.30 12.33
CA ASP A 311 -17.01 -6.95 11.19
C ASP A 311 -15.93 -7.78 10.51
N ASP A 312 -15.89 -9.07 10.89
CA ASP A 312 -14.89 -10.01 10.39
C ASP A 312 -15.14 -10.24 8.90
N PRO A 313 -14.21 -9.84 8.00
CA PRO A 313 -14.37 -10.13 6.60
C PRO A 313 -14.43 -11.65 6.45
N THR A 314 -15.51 -12.15 5.87
CA THR A 314 -15.56 -13.53 5.40
C THR A 314 -14.42 -13.71 4.41
N ASP A 315 -13.82 -14.90 4.35
CA ASP A 315 -12.90 -15.26 3.25
C ASP A 315 -13.69 -15.07 1.96
N ASP A 316 -13.55 -13.88 1.35
CA ASP A 316 -14.06 -13.56 0.03
C ASP A 316 -12.87 -13.73 -0.91
N PRO A 317 -12.70 -14.94 -1.49
CA PRO A 317 -11.50 -15.30 -2.25
C PRO A 317 -11.27 -14.38 -3.46
N ILE A 318 -12.25 -13.55 -3.83
CA ILE A 318 -12.23 -12.72 -5.03
C ILE A 318 -11.41 -11.43 -4.81
N ARG A 319 -11.41 -10.86 -3.59
CA ARG A 319 -10.79 -9.55 -3.34
C ARG A 319 -9.37 -9.64 -2.79
N ASP A 320 -9.07 -10.71 -2.04
CA ASP A 320 -7.75 -10.96 -1.46
C ASP A 320 -6.77 -11.57 -2.48
N GLU A 321 -7.24 -12.13 -3.59
CA GLU A 321 -6.40 -12.65 -4.68
C GLU A 321 -5.77 -11.52 -5.52
N GLU A 322 -6.47 -10.43 -5.80
CA GLU A 322 -5.91 -9.29 -6.57
C GLU A 322 -4.80 -8.52 -5.81
N GLU A 323 -4.93 -8.36 -4.49
CA GLU A 323 -3.92 -7.68 -3.67
C GLU A 323 -2.70 -8.59 -3.38
N ASN A 324 -2.90 -9.89 -3.12
CA ASN A 324 -1.80 -10.83 -2.92
C ASN A 324 -1.05 -11.18 -4.22
N ASN A 325 -1.73 -11.18 -5.37
CA ASN A 325 -1.10 -11.55 -6.66
C ASN A 325 -0.12 -10.50 -7.18
N LYS A 326 -0.26 -9.22 -6.81
CA LYS A 326 0.76 -8.19 -7.13
C LYS A 326 2.06 -8.37 -6.33
N GLN A 327 2.03 -9.06 -5.19
CA GLN A 327 3.22 -9.34 -4.37
C GLN A 327 3.80 -10.74 -4.60
N ALA A 328 3.01 -11.71 -5.07
CA ALA A 328 3.48 -13.07 -5.35
C ALA A 328 4.19 -13.21 -6.71
N ALA A 329 3.93 -12.31 -7.67
CA ALA A 329 4.60 -12.30 -8.98
C ALA A 329 6.12 -12.01 -8.89
N SER A 330 6.58 -11.37 -7.81
CA SER A 330 7.98 -10.97 -7.67
C SER A 330 8.92 -11.96 -6.98
N THR A 331 8.47 -13.14 -6.51
CA THR A 331 9.32 -13.89 -5.55
C THR A 331 9.34 -15.42 -5.56
N ASN A 332 8.76 -16.14 -6.53
CA ASN A 332 8.95 -17.60 -6.59
C ASN A 332 9.52 -18.10 -7.92
N LYS A 333 10.64 -18.83 -7.84
CA LYS A 333 11.25 -19.58 -8.94
C LYS A 333 10.21 -20.55 -9.55
N LYS A 334 9.81 -20.27 -10.80
CA LYS A 334 8.88 -21.06 -11.59
C LYS A 334 9.52 -22.38 -12.08
N PRO A 335 8.73 -23.45 -12.29
CA PRO A 335 9.19 -24.68 -12.91
C PRO A 335 9.64 -24.43 -14.36
N GLN A 336 10.88 -24.79 -14.68
CA GLN A 336 11.45 -24.64 -16.03
C GLN A 336 10.84 -25.63 -17.02
N ILE A 337 10.25 -25.10 -18.10
CA ILE A 337 9.94 -25.85 -19.32
C ILE A 337 11.01 -25.47 -20.38
N ALA A 338 11.37 -26.42 -21.25
CA ALA A 338 12.47 -26.29 -22.21
C ALA A 338 12.34 -25.02 -23.09
N ASN A 339 13.41 -24.23 -23.16
CA ASN A 339 13.51 -23.05 -24.01
C ASN A 339 13.89 -23.44 -25.45
N SER A 340 13.04 -23.14 -26.41
CA SER A 340 13.36 -23.17 -27.85
C SER A 340 13.45 -21.74 -28.37
N LYS A 341 14.50 -21.40 -29.14
CA LYS A 341 14.72 -20.06 -29.72
C LYS A 341 13.80 -19.74 -30.92
N LEU A 342 12.75 -20.52 -31.14
CA LEU A 342 11.86 -20.37 -32.29
C LEU A 342 10.53 -19.76 -31.84
N PRO A 343 9.91 -18.89 -32.67
CA PRO A 343 8.57 -18.37 -32.39
C PRO A 343 7.56 -19.50 -32.20
N VAL A 344 6.69 -19.36 -31.20
CA VAL A 344 5.66 -20.34 -30.85
C VAL A 344 4.31 -19.86 -31.36
N GLY A 345 3.66 -20.69 -32.18
CA GLY A 345 2.29 -20.46 -32.62
C GLY A 345 1.29 -21.01 -31.59
N LEU A 346 0.48 -20.13 -31.02
CA LEU A 346 -0.59 -20.42 -30.08
C LEU A 346 -1.91 -20.54 -30.85
N ILE A 347 -2.59 -21.69 -30.76
CA ILE A 347 -3.89 -21.84 -31.42
C ILE A 347 -4.97 -21.08 -30.67
N SER A 348 -6.07 -20.78 -31.35
CA SER A 348 -7.23 -20.16 -30.73
C SER A 348 -7.83 -21.09 -29.65
N PRO A 349 -8.02 -20.62 -28.42
CA PRO A 349 -8.67 -21.41 -27.37
C PRO A 349 -10.18 -21.56 -27.61
N LEU A 350 -10.76 -20.72 -28.48
CA LEU A 350 -12.19 -20.67 -28.79
C LEU A 350 -12.44 -20.58 -30.29
N GLN A 351 -13.65 -20.94 -30.70
CA GLN A 351 -14.17 -20.65 -32.03
C GLN A 351 -15.01 -19.37 -31.97
N GLY A 352 -14.81 -18.46 -32.91
CA GLY A 352 -15.59 -17.23 -32.94
C GLY A 352 -15.05 -16.14 -33.85
N LYS A 353 -15.60 -14.93 -33.68
CA LYS A 353 -15.17 -13.72 -34.39
C LYS A 353 -14.06 -13.05 -33.59
N THR A 354 -12.96 -12.68 -34.25
CA THR A 354 -11.87 -11.95 -33.60
C THR A 354 -12.21 -10.47 -33.46
N VAL A 355 -11.74 -9.88 -32.36
CA VAL A 355 -11.91 -8.47 -31.99
C VAL A 355 -10.56 -7.95 -31.50
N ALA A 356 -10.16 -6.77 -31.99
CA ALA A 356 -8.97 -6.11 -31.47
C ALA A 356 -9.20 -5.73 -30.01
N LEU A 357 -8.18 -5.86 -29.14
CA LEU A 357 -8.33 -5.51 -27.72
C LEU A 357 -8.82 -4.06 -27.54
N SER A 358 -8.34 -3.12 -28.36
CA SER A 358 -8.76 -1.72 -28.36
C SER A 358 -10.25 -1.47 -28.67
N GLU A 359 -10.96 -2.48 -29.19
CA GLU A 359 -12.39 -2.42 -29.51
C GLU A 359 -13.25 -3.16 -28.48
N VAL A 360 -12.65 -3.76 -27.45
CA VAL A 360 -13.37 -4.42 -26.35
C VAL A 360 -14.02 -3.36 -25.46
N ASN A 361 -15.25 -3.61 -25.01
CA ASN A 361 -16.03 -2.70 -24.18
C ASN A 361 -15.63 -2.74 -22.69
N ASP A 362 -14.33 -2.75 -22.41
CA ASP A 362 -13.73 -2.72 -21.08
C ASP A 362 -12.40 -1.97 -21.13
N GLU A 363 -12.26 -0.89 -20.36
CA GLU A 363 -11.09 0.01 -20.40
C GLU A 363 -9.80 -0.69 -19.94
N THR A 364 -9.89 -1.63 -19.00
CA THR A 364 -8.74 -2.37 -18.47
C THR A 364 -8.12 -3.22 -19.57
N PHE A 365 -8.95 -3.92 -20.36
CA PHE A 365 -8.48 -4.72 -21.47
C PHE A 365 -8.14 -3.88 -22.71
N ALA A 366 -8.95 -2.87 -23.03
CA ALA A 366 -8.78 -2.05 -24.22
C ALA A 366 -7.55 -1.13 -24.18
N SER A 367 -7.12 -0.72 -22.98
CA SER A 367 -5.89 0.05 -22.79
C SER A 367 -4.60 -0.74 -23.04
N GLY A 368 -4.69 -2.08 -23.07
CA GLY A 368 -3.52 -2.96 -23.20
C GLY A 368 -2.62 -3.01 -21.95
N ILE A 369 -3.05 -2.44 -20.82
CA ILE A 369 -2.25 -2.41 -19.58
C ILE A 369 -1.94 -3.80 -19.02
N MET A 370 -2.78 -4.79 -19.35
CA MET A 370 -2.63 -6.19 -18.96
C MET A 370 -1.68 -6.98 -19.88
N GLY A 371 -1.24 -6.37 -20.99
CA GLY A 371 -0.36 -6.95 -21.98
C GLY A 371 -0.98 -7.08 -23.38
N PRO A 372 -0.17 -7.45 -24.39
CA PRO A 372 -0.65 -7.63 -25.76
C PRO A 372 -1.51 -8.89 -25.90
N GLY A 373 -2.46 -8.88 -26.82
CA GLY A 373 -3.36 -10.01 -27.02
C GLY A 373 -4.47 -9.72 -28.03
N MET A 374 -5.49 -10.58 -28.03
CA MET A 374 -6.66 -10.48 -28.90
C MET A 374 -7.91 -10.92 -28.15
N ALA A 375 -9.07 -10.40 -28.52
CA ALA A 375 -10.35 -10.87 -28.01
C ALA A 375 -11.11 -11.70 -29.05
N ILE A 376 -11.97 -12.60 -28.58
CA ILE A 376 -12.84 -13.43 -29.41
C ILE A 376 -14.27 -13.32 -28.88
N ILE A 377 -15.23 -13.03 -29.75
CA ILE A 377 -16.65 -13.25 -29.48
C ILE A 377 -16.94 -14.71 -29.79
N PRO A 378 -17.12 -15.58 -28.77
CA PRO A 378 -17.22 -17.02 -28.98
C PRO A 378 -18.54 -17.41 -29.63
N THR A 379 -18.52 -18.49 -30.39
CA THR A 379 -19.72 -19.17 -30.90
C THR A 379 -19.95 -20.52 -30.22
N THR A 380 -19.02 -20.96 -29.38
CA THR A 380 -19.09 -22.22 -28.63
C THR A 380 -18.68 -22.00 -27.18
N GLY A 381 -19.31 -22.76 -26.28
CA GLY A 381 -19.08 -22.70 -24.83
C GLY A 381 -17.95 -23.59 -24.33
N LYS A 382 -16.91 -23.82 -25.14
CA LYS A 382 -15.83 -24.75 -24.80
C LYS A 382 -14.46 -24.18 -25.11
N MET A 383 -13.72 -23.82 -24.05
CA MET A 383 -12.36 -23.29 -24.11
C MET A 383 -11.33 -24.42 -24.00
N ILE A 384 -10.33 -24.41 -24.88
CA ILE A 384 -9.22 -25.37 -24.88
C ILE A 384 -7.86 -24.71 -24.61
N ALA A 385 -6.86 -25.54 -24.28
CA ALA A 385 -5.47 -25.14 -24.12
C ALA A 385 -4.85 -24.73 -25.47
N PRO A 386 -4.29 -23.51 -25.59
CA PRO A 386 -3.74 -23.00 -26.84
C PRO A 386 -2.35 -23.58 -27.20
N ALA A 387 -1.65 -24.15 -26.23
CA ALA A 387 -0.39 -24.88 -26.39
C ALA A 387 -0.16 -25.78 -25.16
N ASP A 388 0.91 -26.57 -25.19
CA ASP A 388 1.35 -27.34 -24.03
C ASP A 388 1.82 -26.40 -22.90
N GLY A 389 1.50 -26.72 -21.65
CA GLY A 389 1.82 -25.86 -20.52
C GLY A 389 1.39 -26.40 -19.17
N VAL A 390 1.37 -25.51 -18.19
CA VAL A 390 0.94 -25.75 -16.82
C VAL A 390 -0.10 -24.70 -16.45
N VAL A 391 -1.16 -25.15 -15.79
CA VAL A 391 -2.17 -24.25 -15.21
C VAL A 391 -1.59 -23.56 -13.99
N ASP A 392 -1.33 -22.25 -14.08
CA ASP A 392 -0.77 -21.47 -12.98
C ASP A 392 -1.83 -21.10 -11.95
N ILE A 393 -3.01 -20.75 -12.44
CA ILE A 393 -4.13 -20.29 -11.62
C ILE A 393 -5.46 -20.65 -12.27
N THR A 394 -6.39 -21.07 -11.43
CA THR A 394 -7.81 -21.26 -11.73
C THR A 394 -8.59 -20.36 -10.80
N PHE A 395 -9.62 -19.68 -11.31
CA PHE A 395 -10.46 -18.81 -10.49
C PHE A 395 -11.67 -19.58 -9.97
N SER A 396 -12.10 -19.30 -8.74
CA SER A 396 -13.22 -20.00 -8.10
C SER A 396 -14.54 -19.86 -8.87
N SER A 397 -14.75 -18.74 -9.55
CA SER A 397 -15.88 -18.50 -10.45
C SER A 397 -15.71 -19.12 -11.83
N GLY A 398 -14.58 -19.76 -12.15
CA GLY A 398 -14.37 -20.49 -13.40
C GLY A 398 -14.34 -19.63 -14.68
N HIS A 399 -14.44 -18.30 -14.57
CA HIS A 399 -14.51 -17.38 -15.71
C HIS A 399 -13.15 -17.10 -16.37
N ALA A 400 -12.04 -17.42 -15.70
CA ALA A 400 -10.71 -17.15 -16.23
C ALA A 400 -9.73 -18.27 -15.88
N ILE A 401 -8.62 -18.32 -16.61
CA ILE A 401 -7.51 -19.25 -16.36
C ILE A 401 -6.18 -18.62 -16.74
N GLY A 402 -5.18 -18.80 -15.89
CA GLY A 402 -3.80 -18.40 -16.18
C GLY A 402 -2.92 -19.63 -16.45
N LEU A 403 -2.09 -19.54 -17.49
CA LEU A 403 -1.25 -20.61 -18.01
C LEU A 403 0.20 -20.13 -18.14
N THR A 404 1.16 -20.97 -17.74
CA THR A 404 2.54 -20.88 -18.21
C THR A 404 2.72 -21.93 -19.31
N LEU A 405 2.89 -21.46 -20.54
CA LEU A 405 3.08 -22.28 -21.73
C LEU A 405 4.58 -22.55 -21.98
N VAL A 406 4.88 -23.32 -23.01
CA VAL A 406 6.24 -23.50 -23.54
C VAL A 406 6.94 -22.14 -23.75
N ASN A 407 8.27 -22.10 -23.62
CA ASN A 407 9.10 -20.88 -23.64
C ASN A 407 8.78 -19.87 -22.52
N ASN A 408 8.12 -20.27 -21.42
CA ASN A 408 7.70 -19.40 -20.32
C ASN A 408 6.75 -18.27 -20.75
N ILE A 409 5.95 -18.52 -21.79
CA ILE A 409 4.90 -17.58 -22.19
C ILE A 409 3.78 -17.64 -21.14
N GLU A 410 3.50 -16.51 -20.51
CA GLU A 410 2.46 -16.38 -19.48
C GLU A 410 1.21 -15.84 -20.14
N MET A 411 0.11 -16.60 -20.07
CA MET A 411 -1.14 -16.26 -20.74
C MET A 411 -2.30 -16.24 -19.75
N LEU A 412 -3.12 -15.20 -19.83
CA LEU A 412 -4.42 -15.11 -19.17
C LEU A 412 -5.52 -15.22 -20.23
N ILE A 413 -6.47 -16.12 -20.02
CA ILE A 413 -7.70 -16.20 -20.80
C ILE A 413 -8.87 -15.88 -19.88
N HIS A 414 -9.66 -14.85 -20.22
CA HIS A 414 -10.76 -14.35 -19.40
C HIS A 414 -12.07 -14.34 -20.21
N VAL A 415 -13.04 -15.19 -19.84
CA VAL A 415 -14.31 -15.40 -20.54
C VAL A 415 -15.32 -14.34 -20.16
N GLY A 416 -15.63 -13.45 -21.09
CA GLY A 416 -16.64 -12.41 -20.92
C GLY A 416 -16.18 -11.25 -20.04
N ILE A 417 -16.89 -10.13 -20.17
CA ILE A 417 -16.66 -8.91 -19.40
C ILE A 417 -17.56 -8.97 -18.15
N ASP A 418 -17.00 -8.65 -16.99
CA ASP A 418 -17.69 -8.66 -15.68
C ASP A 418 -18.33 -9.99 -15.25
N THR A 419 -18.05 -11.10 -15.94
CA THR A 419 -18.61 -12.44 -15.66
C THR A 419 -18.16 -13.03 -14.33
N VAL A 420 -17.15 -12.46 -13.68
CA VAL A 420 -16.82 -12.76 -12.28
C VAL A 420 -18.03 -12.60 -11.36
N ASN A 421 -18.93 -11.66 -11.67
CA ASN A 421 -20.15 -11.38 -10.91
C ASN A 421 -21.20 -12.49 -11.01
N LEU A 422 -21.04 -13.45 -11.94
CA LEU A 422 -21.86 -14.67 -11.99
C LEU A 422 -21.50 -15.66 -10.88
N ALA A 423 -20.42 -15.43 -10.13
CA ALA A 423 -20.02 -16.20 -8.95
C ALA A 423 -19.96 -17.73 -9.21
N GLY A 424 -19.49 -18.13 -10.40
CA GLY A 424 -19.36 -19.54 -10.79
C GLY A 424 -20.58 -20.13 -11.50
N GLN A 425 -21.69 -19.40 -11.60
CA GLN A 425 -22.84 -19.84 -12.38
C GLN A 425 -22.47 -19.90 -13.86
N HIS A 426 -22.93 -20.94 -14.55
CA HIS A 426 -22.71 -21.17 -15.99
C HIS A 426 -21.28 -21.51 -16.39
N PHE A 427 -20.36 -21.72 -15.44
CA PHE A 427 -18.99 -22.15 -15.72
C PHE A 427 -18.70 -23.51 -15.09
N THR A 428 -17.89 -24.31 -15.78
CA THR A 428 -17.32 -25.56 -15.29
C THR A 428 -15.83 -25.54 -15.59
N CYS A 429 -15.00 -25.41 -14.55
CA CYS A 429 -13.55 -25.50 -14.69
C CYS A 429 -13.14 -26.98 -14.76
N CYS A 430 -12.49 -27.38 -15.85
CA CYS A 430 -12.13 -28.77 -16.13
C CYS A 430 -10.72 -29.15 -15.66
N VAL A 431 -9.99 -28.18 -15.10
CA VAL A 431 -8.59 -28.33 -14.70
C VAL A 431 -8.35 -27.72 -13.32
N VAL A 432 -7.24 -28.09 -12.69
CA VAL A 432 -6.83 -27.57 -11.39
C VAL A 432 -5.45 -26.91 -11.46
N LYS A 433 -5.17 -25.98 -10.54
CA LYS A 433 -3.85 -25.35 -10.40
C LYS A 433 -2.73 -26.40 -10.29
N GLY A 434 -1.65 -26.18 -11.06
CA GLY A 434 -0.49 -27.06 -11.16
C GLY A 434 -0.64 -28.23 -12.15
N GLN A 435 -1.82 -28.41 -12.74
CA GLN A 435 -2.05 -29.45 -13.74
C GLN A 435 -1.27 -29.14 -15.03
N LYS A 436 -0.57 -30.15 -15.56
CA LYS A 436 -0.01 -30.09 -16.92
C LYS A 436 -1.13 -30.28 -17.93
N VAL A 437 -1.16 -29.43 -18.95
CA VAL A 437 -2.10 -29.49 -20.06
C VAL A 437 -1.36 -29.60 -21.37
N THR A 438 -1.95 -30.34 -22.30
CA THR A 438 -1.52 -30.45 -23.69
C THR A 438 -2.40 -29.61 -24.58
N LYS A 439 -1.86 -29.14 -25.71
CA LYS A 439 -2.60 -28.38 -26.71
C LYS A 439 -3.89 -29.12 -27.09
N GLY A 440 -5.04 -28.46 -26.93
CA GLY A 440 -6.36 -29.03 -27.21
C GLY A 440 -7.11 -29.55 -25.98
N ASP A 441 -6.46 -29.68 -24.82
CA ASP A 441 -7.14 -30.08 -23.59
C ASP A 441 -8.22 -29.07 -23.19
N THR A 442 -9.35 -29.56 -22.69
CA THR A 442 -10.46 -28.70 -22.26
C THR A 442 -10.10 -28.01 -20.94
N LEU A 443 -10.18 -26.68 -20.92
CA LEU A 443 -9.86 -25.87 -19.75
C LEU A 443 -11.11 -25.45 -18.99
N ILE A 444 -12.07 -24.86 -19.71
CA ILE A 444 -13.32 -24.33 -19.16
C ILE A 444 -14.45 -24.67 -20.14
N GLU A 445 -15.55 -25.21 -19.62
CA GLU A 445 -16.84 -25.28 -20.31
C GLU A 445 -17.77 -24.23 -19.71
N PHE A 446 -18.53 -23.54 -20.56
CA PHE A 446 -19.45 -22.49 -20.12
C PHE A 446 -20.71 -22.43 -20.98
N ASP A 447 -21.82 -22.01 -20.36
CA ASP A 447 -23.10 -21.84 -21.05
C ASP A 447 -23.19 -20.43 -21.64
N LEU A 448 -22.88 -20.31 -22.93
CA LEU A 448 -22.85 -19.04 -23.64
C LEU A 448 -24.22 -18.35 -23.68
N ASP A 449 -25.29 -19.11 -23.92
CA ASP A 449 -26.64 -18.55 -24.00
C ASP A 449 -27.09 -18.04 -22.63
N ALA A 450 -26.75 -18.74 -21.56
CA ALA A 450 -27.06 -18.30 -20.20
C ALA A 450 -26.27 -17.06 -19.78
N ILE A 451 -24.99 -16.94 -20.16
CA ILE A 451 -24.19 -15.73 -19.90
C ILE A 451 -24.80 -14.50 -20.58
N ILE A 452 -25.19 -14.64 -21.85
CA ILE A 452 -25.85 -13.58 -22.61
C ILE A 452 -27.22 -13.24 -22.00
N ALA A 453 -28.00 -14.26 -21.63
CA ALA A 453 -29.30 -14.08 -20.99
C ALA A 453 -29.20 -13.39 -19.61
N ALA A 454 -28.11 -13.60 -18.89
CA ALA A 454 -27.79 -12.90 -17.65
C ALA A 454 -27.32 -11.45 -17.84
N GLY A 455 -27.18 -10.98 -19.09
CA GLY A 455 -26.85 -9.60 -19.44
C GLY A 455 -25.35 -9.30 -19.53
N TYR A 456 -24.50 -10.33 -19.61
CA TYR A 456 -23.05 -10.16 -19.71
C TYR A 456 -22.56 -10.28 -21.15
N ASP A 457 -21.51 -9.54 -21.49
CA ASP A 457 -20.83 -9.63 -22.78
C ASP A 457 -19.91 -10.87 -22.77
N PRO A 458 -20.08 -11.85 -23.69
CA PRO A 458 -19.26 -13.07 -23.71
C PRO A 458 -17.89 -12.89 -24.37
N THR A 459 -17.54 -11.68 -24.82
CA THR A 459 -16.24 -11.38 -25.42
C THR A 459 -15.12 -11.86 -24.51
N THR A 460 -14.32 -12.81 -25.00
CA THR A 460 -13.27 -13.49 -24.26
C THR A 460 -11.90 -12.90 -24.61
N MET A 461 -11.17 -12.43 -23.61
CA MET A 461 -9.85 -11.81 -23.79
C MET A 461 -8.75 -12.86 -23.64
N ILE A 462 -7.78 -12.85 -24.55
CA ILE A 462 -6.63 -13.76 -24.56
C ILE A 462 -5.37 -12.91 -24.59
N ILE A 463 -4.63 -12.90 -23.47
CA ILE A 463 -3.62 -11.88 -23.17
C ILE A 463 -2.31 -12.54 -22.78
N ILE A 464 -1.20 -12.03 -23.32
CA ILE A 464 0.15 -12.38 -22.87
C ILE A 464 0.51 -11.44 -21.72
N THR A 465 0.80 -12.01 -20.56
CA THR A 465 0.96 -11.31 -19.27
C THR A 465 2.41 -11.26 -18.78
N ASN A 466 3.37 -11.64 -19.62
CA ASN A 466 4.79 -11.56 -19.28
C ASN A 466 5.23 -10.13 -18.96
N ASP A 467 5.93 -9.95 -17.84
CA ASP A 467 6.50 -8.66 -17.41
C ASP A 467 7.72 -8.19 -18.24
N ASP A 468 8.34 -9.08 -19.05
CA ASP A 468 9.49 -8.71 -19.88
C ASP A 468 9.00 -8.20 -21.25
N HIS A 469 9.18 -6.91 -21.52
CA HIS A 469 8.84 -6.21 -22.77
C HIS A 469 9.64 -6.69 -24.01
N LYS A 470 10.18 -7.92 -24.00
CA LYS A 470 11.02 -8.47 -25.06
C LYS A 470 10.32 -9.49 -25.96
N LEU A 471 9.08 -9.88 -25.64
CA LEU A 471 8.33 -10.80 -26.49
C LEU A 471 7.66 -10.03 -27.63
N ASP A 472 7.91 -10.48 -28.86
CA ASP A 472 7.19 -9.97 -30.03
C ASP A 472 5.92 -10.80 -30.22
N VAL A 473 4.75 -10.14 -30.21
CA VAL A 473 3.44 -10.81 -30.28
C VAL A 473 2.75 -10.41 -31.57
N VAL A 474 2.73 -11.34 -32.53
CA VAL A 474 2.07 -11.16 -33.82
C VAL A 474 0.67 -11.77 -33.77
N GLN A 475 -0.33 -10.94 -34.07
CA GLN A 475 -1.74 -11.29 -34.11
C GLN A 475 -2.16 -11.84 -35.49
N THR A 476 -3.17 -12.69 -35.53
CA THR A 476 -3.77 -13.16 -36.79
C THR A 476 -4.65 -12.08 -37.44
N ASP A 477 -4.59 -11.94 -38.77
CA ASP A 477 -5.47 -11.04 -39.52
C ASP A 477 -6.84 -11.66 -39.84
N LYS A 478 -7.07 -12.92 -39.43
CA LYS A 478 -8.33 -13.62 -39.69
C LYS A 478 -9.44 -13.04 -38.81
N LYS A 479 -10.56 -12.65 -39.44
CA LYS A 479 -11.78 -12.15 -38.76
C LYS A 479 -12.57 -13.22 -38.00
N HIS A 480 -12.37 -14.49 -38.37
CA HIS A 480 -12.99 -15.64 -37.72
C HIS A 480 -11.93 -16.72 -37.52
N VAL A 481 -11.97 -17.36 -36.36
CA VAL A 481 -11.00 -18.36 -35.94
C VAL A 481 -11.71 -19.58 -35.38
N ASP A 482 -11.04 -20.72 -35.48
CA ASP A 482 -11.40 -21.98 -34.86
C ASP A 482 -10.22 -22.52 -34.05
N GLN A 483 -10.43 -23.63 -33.36
CA GLN A 483 -9.43 -24.28 -32.51
C GLN A 483 -8.23 -24.88 -33.26
N ASN A 484 -8.19 -24.78 -34.60
CA ASN A 484 -7.03 -25.17 -35.41
C ASN A 484 -6.25 -23.95 -35.93
N THR A 485 -6.80 -22.75 -35.77
CA THR A 485 -6.20 -21.52 -36.26
C THR A 485 -5.17 -21.00 -35.27
N VAL A 486 -3.97 -20.66 -35.75
CA VAL A 486 -2.98 -19.92 -34.97
C VAL A 486 -3.50 -18.51 -34.74
N LEU A 487 -3.74 -18.16 -33.48
CA LEU A 487 -4.28 -16.88 -33.04
C LEU A 487 -3.15 -15.87 -32.80
N LEU A 488 -2.11 -16.29 -32.08
CA LEU A 488 -0.96 -15.49 -31.71
C LEU A 488 0.32 -16.24 -32.05
N THR A 489 1.33 -15.52 -32.57
CA THR A 489 2.71 -16.02 -32.67
C THR A 489 3.58 -15.21 -31.73
N VAL A 490 4.26 -15.88 -30.80
CA VAL A 490 5.06 -15.24 -29.75
C VAL A 490 6.53 -15.62 -29.92
N GLY A 491 7.41 -14.62 -30.04
CA GLY A 491 8.83 -14.77 -30.34
C GLY A 491 9.77 -14.10 -29.35
#